data_AF-A0A1V5KUD7-F1
#
_entry.id   AF-A0A1V5KUD7-F1
#
_cell.length_a   1.000
_cell.length_b   1.000
_cell.length_c   1.000
_cell.angle_alpha   90.00
_cell.angle_beta   90.00
_cell.angle_gamma   90.00
#
_symmetry.space_group_name_H-M   'P 1'
#
loop_
_entity.id
_entity.type
_entity.pdbx_description
1 polymer ?
#
loop_
_entity_poly.entity_id
_entity_poly.type
_entity_poly.pdbx_seq_one_letter_code
_entity_poly.pdbx_strand_id
1 'polypeptide(L)' 'MPHTIKDAEIKDAHLIFNSIWNQLISTYGETNLSFPKEILWLNGAPGAGKGTHTRSIMEFRGLTAKPIV' A
#
# COMPACT_ATOMS: atom_id res chain seq x y z
N MET A 1 14.32 -1.19 31.57
CA MET A 1 15.30 -1.76 30.62
C MET A 1 14.91 -1.32 29.22
N PRO A 2 15.76 -0.66 28.44
CA PRO A 2 15.43 -0.30 27.06
C PRO A 2 15.45 -1.58 26.21
N HIS A 3 14.32 -1.90 25.59
CA HIS A 3 14.23 -3.03 24.68
C HIS A 3 14.72 -2.57 23.31
N THR A 4 15.95 -2.93 22.97
CA THR A 4 16.49 -2.79 21.61
C THR A 4 15.67 -3.72 20.71
N ILE A 5 14.69 -3.16 20.00
CA ILE A 5 13.90 -3.89 19.01
C ILE A 5 14.87 -4.25 17.87
N LYS A 6 15.46 -5.44 17.97
CA LYS A 6 16.10 -6.09 16.83
C LYS A 6 15.02 -6.35 15.80
N ASP A 7 15.32 -5.99 14.56
CA ASP A 7 14.50 -6.04 13.34
C ASP A 7 14.02 -7.46 12.92
N ALA A 8 13.69 -8.35 13.85
CA ALA A 8 13.26 -9.71 13.57
C ALA A 8 12.03 -10.08 14.43
N GLU A 9 10.96 -10.46 13.73
CA GLU A 9 9.72 -11.10 14.23
C GLU A 9 8.62 -10.22 14.83
N ILE A 10 8.18 -9.20 14.10
CA ILE A 10 6.76 -8.83 14.17
C ILE A 10 6.04 -9.61 13.06
N LYS A 11 5.56 -10.82 13.37
CA LYS A 11 4.74 -11.67 12.47
C LYS A 11 3.25 -11.63 12.82
N ASP A 12 2.89 -10.91 13.88
CA ASP A 12 1.50 -10.74 14.27
C ASP A 12 0.86 -9.66 13.40
N ALA A 13 -0.10 -10.06 12.57
CA ALA A 13 -0.80 -9.17 11.66
C ALA A 13 -1.53 -8.04 12.39
N HIS A 14 -2.07 -8.28 13.59
CA HIS A 14 -2.73 -7.25 14.39
C HIS A 14 -1.73 -6.22 14.91
N LEU A 15 -0.55 -6.66 15.37
CA LEU A 15 0.49 -5.73 15.82
C LEU A 15 0.99 -4.85 14.67
N ILE A 16 1.24 -5.43 13.50
CA ILE A 16 1.67 -4.68 12.30
C ILE A 16 0.60 -3.66 11.92
N PHE A 17 -0.65 -4.10 11.80
CA PHE A 17 -1.75 -3.25 11.38
C PHE A 17 -1.94 -2.08 12.35
N ASN A 18 -2.03 -2.36 13.66
CA ASN A 18 -2.23 -1.32 14.67
C ASN A 18 -1.07 -0.32 14.71
N SER A 19 0.17 -0.80 14.55
CA SER A 19 1.35 0.07 14.49
C SER A 19 1.26 1.05 13.32
N ILE A 20 1.01 0.54 12.10
CA ILE A 20 0.91 1.37 10.89
C ILE A 20 -0.31 2.28 10.95
N TRP A 21 -1.45 1.79 11.43
CA TRP A 21 -2.69 2.55 11.57
C TRP A 21 -2.50 3.75 12.50
N ASN A 22 -1.92 3.55 13.68
CA ASN A 22 -1.64 4.61 14.63
C ASN A 22 -0.66 5.64 14.05
N GLN A 23 0.36 5.19 13.32
CA GLN A 23 1.28 6.07 12.63
C GLN A 23 0.56 6.93 11.57
N LEU A 24 -0.32 6.34 10.77
CA LEU A 24 -1.13 7.04 9.76
C LEU A 24 -2.04 8.10 10.40
N ILE A 25 -2.78 7.75 11.44
CA ILE A 25 -3.64 8.70 12.17
C ILE A 25 -2.80 9.83 12.75
N SER A 26 -1.65 9.53 13.38
CA SER A 26 -0.79 10.56 13.98
C SER A 26 -0.21 11.54 12.94
N THR A 27 0.04 11.06 11.73
CA THR A 27 0.70 11.83 10.66
C THR A 27 -0.30 12.68 9.86
N TYR A 28 -1.48 12.11 9.57
CA TYR A 28 -2.44 12.72 8.64
C TYR A 28 -3.73 13.18 9.33
N GLY A 29 -4.06 12.63 10.49
CA GLY A 29 -5.36 12.79 11.14
C GLY A 29 -6.41 11.84 10.55
N GLU A 30 -7.26 11.27 11.41
CA GLU A 30 -8.21 10.22 11.03
C GLU A 30 -9.13 10.62 9.87
N THR A 31 -9.65 11.85 9.87
CA THR A 31 -10.57 12.36 8.85
C THR A 31 -9.92 12.67 7.51
N ASN A 32 -8.59 12.81 7.48
CA ASN A 32 -7.84 13.12 6.25
C ASN A 32 -7.28 11.86 5.59
N LEU A 33 -7.48 10.68 6.20
CA LEU A 33 -7.09 9.41 5.59
C LEU A 33 -8.02 9.09 4.41
N SER A 34 -7.41 8.86 3.25
CA SER A 34 -8.09 8.50 2.01
C SER A 34 -7.56 7.15 1.55
N PHE A 35 -8.45 6.17 1.41
CA PHE A 35 -8.12 4.83 0.93
C PHE A 35 -8.69 4.58 -0.46
N PRO A 36 -8.03 3.74 -1.29
CA PRO A 36 -8.56 3.36 -2.59
C PRO A 36 -9.96 2.73 -2.48
N LYS A 37 -10.89 3.15 -3.34
CA LYS A 37 -12.24 2.55 -3.45
C LYS A 37 -12.26 1.30 -4.32
N GLU A 38 -11.25 1.13 -5.16
CA GLU A 38 -11.14 0.03 -6.11
C GLU A 38 -9.68 -0.43 -6.21
N ILE A 39 -9.49 -1.73 -6.39
CA ILE A 39 -8.18 -2.36 -6.57
C ILE A 39 -8.23 -3.14 -7.88
N LEU A 40 -7.31 -2.83 -8.80
CA LEU A 40 -7.14 -3.56 -10.07
C LEU A 40 -5.88 -4.41 -9.99
N TRP A 41 -6.03 -5.73 -10.05
CA TRP A 41 -4.90 -6.65 -10.05
C TRP A 41 -4.51 -7.04 -11.47
N LEU A 42 -3.29 -6.66 -11.90
CA LEU A 42 -2.75 -7.08 -13.18
C LEU A 42 -2.06 -8.44 -13.04
N ASN A 43 -2.73 -9.49 -13.50
CA ASN A 43 -2.19 -10.85 -13.54
C ASN A 43 -1.50 -11.14 -14.88
N GLY A 44 -0.54 -12.06 -14.87
CA GLY A 44 0.14 -12.53 -16.08
C GLY A 44 1.57 -12.97 -15.82
N ALA A 45 2.15 -13.72 -16.75
CA ALA A 45 3.52 -14.23 -16.66
C ALA A 45 4.57 -13.10 -16.48
N PRO A 46 5.76 -13.41 -15.95
CA PRO A 46 6.92 -12.53 -16.06
C PRO A 46 7.15 -12.13 -17.52
N GLY A 47 7.41 -10.85 -17.78
CA GLY A 47 7.61 -10.33 -19.14
C GLY A 47 6.33 -10.11 -19.98
N ALA A 48 5.12 -10.41 -19.47
CA ALA A 48 3.86 -10.22 -20.21
C ALA A 48 3.43 -8.75 -20.45
N GLY A 49 4.32 -7.78 -20.22
CA GLY A 49 4.04 -6.37 -20.51
C GLY A 49 3.11 -5.65 -19.52
N LYS A 50 2.81 -6.21 -18.35
CA LYS A 50 1.89 -5.61 -17.37
C LYS A 50 2.23 -4.16 -17.02
N GLY A 51 3.50 -3.88 -16.72
CA GLY A 51 3.97 -2.52 -16.42
C GLY A 51 3.79 -1.54 -17.58
N THR A 52 3.95 -2.03 -18.81
CA THR A 52 3.67 -1.24 -20.03
C THR A 52 2.20 -0.87 -20.13
N HIS A 53 1.30 -1.80 -19.80
CA HIS A 53 -0.15 -1.57 -19.83
C HIS A 53 -0.67 -0.74 -18.66
N THR A 54 0.01 -0.73 -17.50
CA THR A 54 -0.41 0.03 -16.31
C THR A 54 -0.71 1.49 -16.64
N ARG A 55 0.16 2.16 -17.43
CA ARG A 55 -0.04 3.56 -17.81
C ARG A 55 -1.34 3.76 -18.61
N SER A 56 -1.57 2.93 -19.63
CA SER A 56 -2.78 3.03 -20.46
C SER A 56 -4.06 2.74 -19.67
N ILE A 57 -4.02 1.81 -18.73
CA ILE A 57 -5.16 1.50 -17.86
C ILE A 57 -5.46 2.69 -16.94
N MET A 58 -4.44 3.30 -16.35
CA MET A 58 -4.60 4.48 -15.50
C MET A 58 -5.19 5.67 -16.28
N GLU A 59 -4.69 5.94 -17.48
CA GLU A 59 -5.21 6.99 -18.36
C GLU A 59 -6.69 6.76 -18.71
N PHE A 60 -7.03 5.54 -19.15
CA PHE A 60 -8.41 5.17 -19.50
C PHE A 60 -9.38 5.28 -18.31
N ARG A 61 -8.91 4.96 -17.10
CA ARG A 61 -9.70 5.01 -15.86
C ARG A 61 -9.67 6.36 -15.16
N GLY A 62 -8.92 7.34 -15.67
CA GLY A 62 -8.75 8.64 -15.04
C GLY A 62 -8.05 8.58 -13.67
N LEU A 63 -7.20 7.56 -13.44
CA LEU A 63 -6.49 7.39 -12.17
C LEU A 63 -5.27 8.32 -12.13
N THR A 64 -5.27 9.25 -11.19
CA THR A 64 -4.21 10.26 -11.02
C THR A 64 -3.19 9.89 -9.94
N ALA A 65 -3.54 8.98 -9.02
CA ALA A 65 -2.63 8.45 -8.02
C ALA A 65 -1.60 7.50 -8.66
N LYS A 66 -0.37 7.47 -8.13
CA LYS A 66 0.67 6.56 -8.63
C LYS A 66 0.29 5.09 -8.36
N PRO A 67 0.66 4.15 -9.26
CA PRO A 67 0.42 2.74 -9.03
C PRO A 67 1.31 2.23 -7.89
N ILE A 68 0.82 1.25 -7.15
CA ILE A 68 1.60 0.48 -6.18
C ILE A 68 2.12 -0.75 -6.93
N VAL A 69 3.45 -0.93 -6.98
CA VAL A 69 4.14 -2.02 -7.72
C VAL A 69 4.92 -2.93 -6.79
#